data_AF-A0A3B8MMW6-F1
#
_entry.id   AF-A0A3B8MMW6-F1
#
_cell.length_a   1.000
_cell.length_b   1.000
_cell.length_c   1.000
_cell.angle_alpha   90.00
_cell.angle_beta   90.00
_cell.angle_gamma   90.00
#
_symmetry.space_group_name_H-M   'P 1'
#
loop_
_entity.id
_entity.type
_entity.pdbx_description
1 polymer ?
#
loop_
_entity_poly.entity_id
_entity_poly.type
_entity_poly.pdbx_seq_one_letter_code
_entity_poly.pdbx_strand_id
1 'polypeptide(L)'
;MWLLDFEWAEIRHALIDGAFPWIHVPSCWCVNRLPDDLPDLLVGIYWSRLAEGISEAAEDRHFHDGLVAASVVGFASNTCSDVFQSDRRWGISTLRQRNLLRVRIFERTAGAHGYPAIADACGTLGEQIDTRWSDVEPMPIYPAFR
;
A
#
# COMPACT_ATOMS: atom_id res chain seq x y z
N MET A 1 -10.84 12.49 18.47
CA MET A 1 -9.69 11.60 18.26
C MET A 1 -8.46 12.47 18.17
N TRP A 2 -7.34 12.07 18.78
CA TRP A 2 -6.07 12.79 18.70
C TRP A 2 -5.13 12.02 17.78
N LEU A 3 -4.40 12.72 16.91
CA LEU A 3 -3.30 12.13 16.15
C LEU A 3 -2.05 12.12 17.05
N LEU A 4 -1.30 11.03 17.00
CA LEU A 4 -0.07 10.82 17.76
C LEU A 4 1.00 10.29 16.80
N ASP A 5 2.26 10.32 17.23
CA ASP A 5 3.40 9.72 16.52
C ASP A 5 3.71 10.38 15.16
N PHE A 6 4.16 11.64 15.21
CA PHE A 6 4.50 12.46 14.03
C PHE A 6 5.92 12.20 13.49
N GLU A 7 6.50 11.02 13.73
CA GLU A 7 7.87 10.67 13.30
C GLU A 7 8.11 10.81 11.79
N TRP A 8 7.04 10.69 10.99
CA TRP A 8 7.06 10.84 9.52
C TRP A 8 6.19 12.00 9.02
N ALA A 9 5.80 12.94 9.89
CA ALA A 9 5.01 14.08 9.47
C ALA A 9 5.86 15.07 8.68
N GLU A 10 5.44 15.37 7.45
CA GLU A 10 6.06 16.43 6.64
C GLU A 10 5.01 17.04 5.69
N ILE A 11 5.34 18.17 5.08
CA ILE A 11 4.50 18.78 4.06
C ILE A 11 4.65 17.99 2.76
N ARG A 12 3.61 17.24 2.38
CA ARG A 12 3.56 16.44 1.14
C ARG A 12 2.23 16.62 0.42
N HIS A 13 2.10 15.96 -0.73
CA HIS A 13 0.81 15.82 -1.40
C HIS A 13 -0.17 15.01 -0.53
N ALA A 14 -1.38 15.51 -0.30
CA ALA A 14 -2.36 14.89 0.60
C ALA A 14 -2.76 13.46 0.19
N LEU A 15 -2.67 13.11 -1.10
CA LEU A 15 -2.93 11.74 -1.57
C LEU A 15 -1.86 10.73 -1.17
N ILE A 16 -0.69 11.16 -0.71
CA ILE A 16 0.30 10.25 -0.11
C ILE A 16 -0.28 9.65 1.16
N ASP A 17 -0.88 10.46 2.05
CA ASP A 17 -1.57 9.95 3.24
C ASP A 17 -2.83 9.16 2.86
N GLY A 18 -3.58 9.65 1.86
CA GLY A 18 -4.77 8.98 1.35
C GLY A 18 -4.50 7.57 0.78
N ALA A 19 -3.30 7.33 0.25
CA ALA A 19 -2.92 6.03 -0.29
C ALA A 19 -2.59 4.98 0.78
N PHE A 20 -2.31 5.37 2.03
CA PHE A 20 -1.82 4.46 3.08
C PHE A 20 -2.66 3.20 3.28
N PRO A 21 -4.01 3.26 3.27
CA PRO A 21 -4.83 2.06 3.36
C PRO A 21 -4.59 1.11 2.19
N TRP A 22 -4.51 1.62 0.95
CA TRP A 22 -4.22 0.81 -0.24
C TRP A 22 -2.85 0.16 -0.17
N ILE A 23 -1.82 0.87 0.29
CA ILE A 23 -0.45 0.32 0.40
C ILE A 23 -0.13 -0.32 1.75
N HIS A 24 -1.15 -0.55 2.58
CA HIS A 24 -1.09 -1.21 3.89
C HIS A 24 -0.04 -0.59 4.86
N VAL A 25 -0.04 0.74 4.99
CA VAL A 25 0.73 1.49 6.01
C VAL A 25 2.22 1.09 6.04
N PRO A 26 2.95 1.29 4.92
CA PRO A 26 4.17 0.55 4.64
C PRO A 26 5.33 0.87 5.60
N SER A 27 5.32 2.05 6.21
CA SER A 27 6.33 2.51 7.16
C SER A 27 6.16 1.96 8.58
N CYS A 28 4.99 1.42 8.96
CA CYS A 28 4.80 0.90 10.33
C CYS A 28 5.56 -0.41 10.55
N TRP A 29 6.15 -0.65 11.72
CA TRP A 29 6.64 -1.99 12.07
C TRP A 29 5.50 -3.02 12.22
N CYS A 30 4.26 -2.55 12.38
CA CYS A 30 3.06 -3.32 12.66
C CYS A 30 2.30 -3.84 11.41
N VAL A 31 2.90 -3.89 10.23
CA VAL A 31 2.18 -4.21 8.98
C VAL A 31 1.66 -5.66 8.94
N ASN A 32 0.38 -5.82 8.59
CA ASN A 32 -0.29 -7.06 8.23
C ASN A 32 -1.33 -6.80 7.12
N ARG A 33 -1.99 -7.84 6.60
CA ARG A 33 -3.12 -7.65 5.66
C ARG A 33 -4.31 -6.98 6.35
N LEU A 34 -4.94 -6.05 5.64
CA LEU A 34 -6.28 -5.59 5.98
C LEU A 34 -7.32 -6.53 5.34
N PRO A 35 -8.56 -6.58 5.86
CA PRO A 35 -9.69 -7.17 5.14
C PRO A 35 -9.83 -6.55 3.74
N ASP A 36 -10.23 -7.34 2.75
CA ASP A 36 -10.14 -6.95 1.32
C ASP A 36 -10.96 -5.69 0.97
N ASP A 37 -12.05 -5.43 1.70
CA ASP A 37 -12.97 -4.29 1.51
C ASP A 37 -12.57 -3.04 2.30
N LEU A 38 -11.73 -3.19 3.32
CA LEU A 38 -11.37 -2.11 4.22
C LEU A 38 -10.54 -0.99 3.57
N PRO A 39 -9.52 -1.27 2.71
CA PRO A 39 -8.75 -0.23 2.06
C PRO A 39 -9.62 0.76 1.26
N ASP A 40 -10.54 0.26 0.44
CA ASP A 40 -11.42 1.09 -0.38
C ASP A 40 -12.38 1.92 0.47
N LEU A 41 -12.92 1.34 1.56
CA LEU A 41 -13.74 2.06 2.52
C LEU A 41 -12.98 3.23 3.16
N LEU A 42 -11.76 2.99 3.63
CA LEU A 42 -10.94 4.00 4.30
C LEU A 42 -10.53 5.12 3.33
N VAL A 43 -10.15 4.77 2.10
CA VAL A 43 -9.85 5.73 1.04
C VAL A 43 -11.07 6.59 0.71
N GLY A 44 -12.26 5.98 0.56
CA GLY A 44 -13.50 6.70 0.29
C GLY A 44 -13.87 7.68 1.41
N ILE A 45 -13.68 7.28 2.67
CA ILE A 45 -13.89 8.17 3.83
C ILE A 45 -12.90 9.33 3.79
N TYR A 46 -11.60 9.05 3.63
CA TYR A 46 -10.56 10.09 3.57
C TYR A 46 -10.86 11.11 2.47
N TRP A 47 -11.20 10.61 1.28
CA TRP A 47 -11.53 11.43 0.13
C TRP A 47 -12.74 12.33 0.37
N SER A 48 -13.83 11.78 0.90
CA SER A 48 -15.05 12.55 1.19
C SER A 48 -14.76 13.75 2.09
N ARG A 49 -13.84 13.59 3.06
CA ARG A 49 -13.40 14.68 3.95
C ARG A 49 -12.43 15.64 3.29
N LEU A 50 -11.54 15.15 2.42
CA LEU A 50 -10.64 16.00 1.66
C LEU A 50 -11.41 16.94 0.72
N ALA A 51 -12.46 16.43 0.06
CA ALA A 51 -13.30 17.18 -0.85
C ALA A 51 -14.13 18.29 -0.17
N GLU A 52 -14.39 18.19 1.15
CA GLU A 52 -15.01 19.27 1.91
C GLU A 52 -14.12 20.52 2.01
N GLY A 53 -12.79 20.36 1.94
CA GLY A 53 -11.81 21.44 2.07
C GLY A 53 -11.03 21.79 0.80
N ILE A 54 -11.04 20.91 -0.21
CA ILE A 54 -10.29 21.06 -1.47
C ILE A 54 -11.23 20.75 -2.63
N SER A 55 -11.68 21.78 -3.35
CA SER A 55 -12.61 21.65 -4.47
C SER A 55 -12.12 20.73 -5.58
N GLU A 56 -10.82 20.75 -5.86
CA GLU A 56 -10.15 19.94 -6.86
C GLU A 56 -10.20 18.45 -6.52
N ALA A 57 -10.32 18.12 -5.22
CA ALA A 57 -10.52 16.76 -4.78
C ALA A 57 -11.95 16.27 -5.07
N ALA A 58 -12.93 17.15 -5.31
CA ALA A 58 -14.28 16.72 -5.70
C ALA A 58 -14.36 16.18 -7.15
N GLU A 59 -13.29 16.32 -7.93
CA GLU A 59 -13.19 15.75 -9.27
C GLU A 59 -12.63 14.31 -9.22
N ASP A 60 -13.51 13.31 -9.36
CA ASP A 60 -13.21 11.88 -9.26
C ASP A 60 -11.95 11.46 -10.03
N ARG A 61 -11.79 11.94 -11.27
CA ARG A 61 -10.68 11.53 -12.13
C ARG A 61 -9.32 11.99 -11.58
N HIS A 62 -9.21 13.26 -11.17
CA HIS A 62 -7.97 13.79 -10.61
C HIS A 62 -7.59 13.09 -9.31
N PHE A 63 -8.61 12.77 -8.50
CA PHE A 63 -8.41 11.98 -7.29
C PHE A 63 -7.88 10.57 -7.60
N HIS A 64 -8.53 9.83 -8.49
CA HIS A 64 -8.13 8.46 -8.81
C HIS A 64 -6.73 8.38 -9.45
N ASP A 65 -6.46 9.20 -10.48
CA ASP A 65 -5.15 9.23 -11.14
C ASP A 65 -4.06 9.62 -10.13
N GLY A 66 -4.32 10.61 -9.29
CA GLY A 66 -3.41 11.07 -8.24
C GLY A 66 -3.17 10.03 -7.14
N LEU A 67 -4.19 9.26 -6.76
CA LEU A 67 -4.10 8.24 -5.73
C LEU A 67 -3.30 7.02 -6.20
N VAL A 68 -3.45 6.64 -7.48
CA VAL A 68 -2.59 5.61 -8.09
C VAL A 68 -1.14 6.07 -8.12
N ALA A 69 -0.89 7.30 -8.59
CA ALA A 69 0.45 7.89 -8.59
C ALA A 69 1.06 7.88 -7.17
N ALA A 70 0.29 8.29 -6.16
CA ALA A 70 0.72 8.26 -4.76
C ALA A 70 1.02 6.85 -4.26
N SER A 71 0.22 5.85 -4.67
CA SER A 71 0.44 4.44 -4.34
C SER A 71 1.72 3.89 -4.98
N VAL A 72 2.04 4.30 -6.22
CA VAL A 72 3.31 3.96 -6.90
C VAL A 72 4.49 4.50 -6.09
N VAL A 73 4.43 5.77 -5.70
CA VAL A 73 5.49 6.42 -4.91
C VAL A 73 5.64 5.71 -3.57
N GLY A 74 4.53 5.47 -2.86
CA GLY A 74 4.53 4.76 -1.59
C GLY A 74 5.13 3.35 -1.69
N PHE A 75 4.82 2.62 -2.76
CA PHE A 75 5.43 1.32 -3.06
C PHE A 75 6.94 1.45 -3.26
N ALA A 76 7.37 2.29 -4.21
CA ALA A 76 8.77 2.43 -4.60
C ALA A 76 9.65 2.88 -3.41
N SER A 77 9.15 3.81 -2.58
CA SER A 77 9.88 4.33 -1.42
C SER A 77 10.02 3.32 -0.27
N ASN A 78 9.23 2.25 -0.25
CA ASN A 78 9.22 1.29 0.86
C ASN A 78 9.67 -0.12 0.46
N THR A 79 9.95 -0.37 -0.82
CA THR A 79 10.54 -1.64 -1.28
C THR A 79 11.94 -1.79 -0.70
N CYS A 80 12.19 -2.92 -0.04
CA CYS A 80 13.45 -3.16 0.67
C CYS A 80 14.31 -4.14 -0.13
N SER A 81 15.43 -3.67 -0.68
CA SER A 81 16.36 -4.50 -1.46
C SER A 81 17.01 -5.62 -0.65
N ASP A 82 17.11 -5.45 0.67
CA ASP A 82 17.74 -6.44 1.57
C ASP A 82 16.98 -7.76 1.64
N VAL A 83 15.71 -7.77 1.18
CA VAL A 83 14.84 -8.94 1.13
C VAL A 83 15.43 -10.11 0.33
N PHE A 84 16.29 -9.82 -0.66
CA PHE A 84 16.98 -10.83 -1.45
C PHE A 84 18.11 -11.52 -0.67
N GLN A 85 18.66 -10.85 0.35
CA GLN A 85 19.76 -11.36 1.16
C GLN A 85 19.27 -12.04 2.44
N SER A 86 18.25 -11.47 3.10
CA SER A 86 17.72 -12.00 4.36
C SER A 86 16.23 -11.73 4.51
N ASP A 87 15.51 -12.69 5.10
CA ASP A 87 14.11 -12.49 5.49
C ASP A 87 13.97 -12.22 6.99
N ARG A 88 14.46 -11.08 7.44
CA ARG A 88 14.32 -10.72 8.85
C ARG A 88 12.87 -10.39 9.20
N ARG A 89 12.47 -10.75 10.42
CA ARG A 89 11.22 -10.27 10.99
C ARG A 89 11.34 -8.78 11.34
N TRP A 90 10.40 -7.97 10.92
CA TRP A 90 10.27 -6.58 11.36
C TRP A 90 8.88 -6.38 11.93
N GLY A 91 8.79 -6.48 13.25
CA GLY A 91 7.53 -6.42 13.96
C GLY A 91 6.73 -7.70 13.87
N ILE A 92 5.51 -7.60 13.31
CA ILE A 92 4.57 -8.74 13.26
C ILE A 92 4.59 -9.51 11.94
N SER A 93 5.36 -9.06 10.95
CA SER A 93 5.56 -9.71 9.63
C SER A 93 7.04 -9.75 9.22
N THR A 94 7.37 -10.56 8.21
CA THR A 94 8.72 -10.63 7.62
C THR A 94 8.89 -9.68 6.45
N LEU A 95 10.13 -9.36 6.07
CA LEU A 95 10.39 -8.48 4.92
C LEU A 95 9.86 -9.10 3.62
N ARG A 96 9.98 -10.41 3.42
CA ARG A 96 9.46 -11.10 2.23
C ARG A 96 7.95 -11.04 2.17
N GLN A 97 7.26 -11.30 3.28
CA GLN A 97 5.80 -11.15 3.35
C GLN A 97 5.37 -9.74 2.93
N ARG A 98 6.07 -8.72 3.44
CA ARG A 98 5.76 -7.31 3.15
C ARG A 98 5.99 -6.95 1.69
N ASN A 99 7.08 -7.39 1.09
CA ASN A 99 7.34 -7.14 -0.33
C ASN A 99 6.33 -7.87 -1.21
N LEU A 100 6.03 -9.15 -0.93
CA LEU A 100 5.06 -9.92 -1.70
C LEU A 100 3.66 -9.30 -1.63
N LEU A 101 3.18 -8.97 -0.42
CA LEU A 101 1.90 -8.28 -0.24
C LEU A 101 1.82 -7.01 -1.08
N ARG A 102 2.86 -6.18 -1.03
CA ARG A 102 2.90 -4.90 -1.74
C ARG A 102 2.90 -5.06 -3.25
N VAL A 103 3.66 -6.03 -3.78
CA VAL A 103 3.64 -6.34 -5.22
C VAL A 103 2.23 -6.74 -5.66
N ARG A 104 1.54 -7.58 -4.88
CA ARG A 104 0.17 -8.04 -5.20
C ARG A 104 -0.89 -6.95 -5.08
N ILE A 105 -0.78 -6.09 -4.07
CA ILE A 105 -1.61 -4.88 -3.95
C ILE A 105 -1.41 -4.02 -5.19
N PHE A 106 -0.15 -3.76 -5.54
CA PHE A 106 0.16 -2.80 -6.58
C PHE A 106 -0.21 -3.32 -7.98
N GLU A 107 -0.04 -4.62 -8.23
CA GLU A 107 -0.61 -5.33 -9.38
C GLU A 107 -2.12 -5.07 -9.52
N ARG A 108 -2.88 -5.30 -8.44
CA ARG A 108 -4.33 -5.12 -8.42
C ARG A 108 -4.75 -3.66 -8.63
N THR A 109 -4.17 -2.74 -7.87
CA THR A 109 -4.52 -1.31 -7.92
C THR A 109 -4.13 -0.71 -9.27
N ALA A 110 -2.94 -1.00 -9.80
CA ALA A 110 -2.54 -0.53 -11.12
C ALA A 110 -3.48 -1.05 -12.22
N GLY A 111 -3.87 -2.32 -12.16
CA GLY A 111 -4.82 -2.93 -13.11
C GLY A 111 -6.21 -2.31 -13.05
N ALA A 112 -6.75 -2.13 -11.84
CA ALA A 112 -8.08 -1.56 -11.62
C ALA A 112 -8.21 -0.10 -12.10
N HIS A 113 -7.09 0.63 -12.16
CA HIS A 113 -7.08 2.05 -12.50
C HIS A 113 -6.40 2.38 -13.85
N GLY A 114 -6.28 1.40 -14.75
CA GLY A 114 -5.89 1.68 -16.14
C GLY A 114 -4.38 1.82 -16.38
N TYR A 115 -3.56 1.21 -15.52
CA TYR A 115 -2.10 1.12 -15.68
C TYR A 115 -1.66 -0.33 -15.97
N PRO A 116 -2.10 -0.95 -17.08
CA PRO A 116 -1.91 -2.38 -17.34
C PRO A 116 -0.42 -2.77 -17.42
N ALA A 117 0.44 -1.93 -18.00
CA ALA A 117 1.88 -2.22 -18.07
C ALA A 117 2.55 -2.32 -16.69
N ILE A 118 2.07 -1.53 -15.71
CA ILE A 118 2.54 -1.60 -14.33
C ILE A 118 1.99 -2.87 -13.68
N ALA A 119 0.70 -3.17 -13.88
CA ALA A 119 0.08 -4.38 -13.38
C ALA A 119 0.80 -5.64 -13.88
N ASP A 120 1.08 -5.73 -15.17
CA ASP A 120 1.79 -6.85 -15.81
C ASP A 120 3.22 -7.01 -15.26
N ALA A 121 3.94 -5.90 -15.09
CA ALA A 121 5.27 -5.90 -14.51
C ALA A 121 5.25 -6.41 -13.06
N CYS A 122 4.25 -6.01 -12.27
CA CYS A 122 4.06 -6.48 -10.90
C CYS A 122 3.60 -7.94 -10.84
N GLY A 123 2.72 -8.39 -11.74
CA GLY A 123 2.33 -9.79 -11.85
C GLY A 123 3.53 -10.68 -12.16
N THR A 124 4.33 -10.30 -13.15
CA THR A 124 5.58 -10.97 -13.50
C THR A 124 6.54 -11.02 -12.31
N LEU A 125 6.73 -9.89 -11.63
CA LEU A 125 7.57 -9.82 -10.44
C LEU A 125 7.05 -10.73 -9.30
N GLY A 126 5.74 -10.75 -9.09
CA GLY A 126 5.09 -11.58 -8.09
C GLY A 126 5.30 -13.08 -8.36
N GLU A 127 5.16 -13.52 -9.60
CA GLU A 127 5.44 -14.91 -10.01
C GLU A 127 6.90 -15.31 -9.76
N GLN A 128 7.84 -14.41 -10.07
CA GLN A 128 9.27 -14.63 -9.80
C GLN A 128 9.55 -14.71 -8.30
N ILE A 129 8.89 -13.86 -7.50
CA ILE A 129 8.99 -13.88 -6.04
C ILE A 129 8.45 -15.20 -5.48
N ASP A 130 7.25 -15.62 -5.88
CA ASP A 130 6.63 -16.86 -5.39
C ASP A 130 7.47 -18.09 -5.74
N THR A 131 8.06 -18.12 -6.93
CA THR A 131 8.98 -19.18 -7.34
C THR A 131 10.25 -19.19 -6.49
N ARG A 132 10.80 -18.00 -6.18
CA ARG A 132 12.06 -17.86 -5.47
C ARG A 132 11.94 -18.06 -3.96
N TRP A 133 10.79 -17.74 -3.39
CA TRP A 133 10.47 -17.76 -1.96
C TRP A 133 9.24 -18.63 -1.68
N SER A 134 9.26 -19.87 -2.13
CA SER A 134 8.15 -20.82 -1.99
C SER A 134 7.83 -21.23 -0.55
N ASP A 135 8.69 -20.86 0.40
CA ASP A 135 8.56 -21.08 1.83
C ASP A 135 7.89 -19.91 2.59
N VAL A 136 7.57 -18.81 1.89
CA VAL A 136 6.97 -17.63 2.53
C VAL A 136 5.46 -17.83 2.69
N GLU A 137 5.06 -17.97 3.95
CA GLU A 137 3.64 -18.01 4.31
C GLU A 137 2.93 -16.70 3.96
N PRO A 138 1.67 -16.74 3.47
CA PRO A 138 0.86 -15.55 3.25
C PRO A 138 0.82 -14.68 4.50
N MET A 139 0.96 -13.36 4.31
CA MET A 139 0.88 -12.43 5.44
C MET A 139 -0.48 -12.58 6.14
N PRO A 140 -0.54 -12.69 7.47
CA PRO A 140 -1.83 -12.86 8.13
C PRO A 140 -2.62 -11.54 8.17
N ILE A 141 -3.92 -11.64 8.42
CA ILE A 141 -4.78 -10.47 8.69
C ILE A 141 -4.28 -9.73 9.94
N TYR A 142 -4.45 -8.42 9.99
CA TYR A 142 -4.04 -7.57 11.12
C TYR A 142 -4.73 -8.04 12.41
N PRO A 143 -4.05 -8.10 13.58
CA PRO A 143 -4.60 -8.72 14.79
C PRO A 143 -5.95 -8.15 15.24
N ALA A 144 -6.20 -6.86 15.00
CA ALA A 144 -7.47 -6.21 15.33
C ALA A 144 -8.68 -6.71 14.51
N PHE A 145 -8.46 -7.47 13.43
CA PHE A 145 -9.50 -8.04 12.57
C PHE A 145 -9.49 -9.58 12.54
N ARG A 146 -8.84 -10.23 13.51
CA ARG A 146 -8.85 -11.70 13.66
C ARG A 146 -9.89 -12.17 14.67
#